data_AF-A0A938KTS7-F1
#
_entry.id   AF-A0A938KTS7-F1
#
_cell.length_a   1.000
_cell.length_b   1.000
_cell.length_c   1.000
_cell.angle_alpha   90.00
_cell.angle_beta   90.00
_cell.angle_gamma   90.00
#
_symmetry.space_group_name_H-M   'P 1'
#
loop_
_entity.id
_entity.type
_entity.pdbx_description
1 polymer ?
#
loop_
_entity_poly.entity_id
_entity_poly.type
_entity_poly.pdbx_seq_one_letter_code
_entity_poly.pdbx_strand_id
1 'polypeptide(L)' 'MPTDPSASLSHLAADGSASMVDVSDKTATARRALAEGRIVMRP' A
#
# COMPACT_ATOMS: atom_id res chain seq x y z
N MET A 1 9.19 -10.08 19.00
CA MET A 1 8.49 -8.86 18.58
C MET A 1 9.32 -8.21 17.49
N PRO A 2 8.78 -7.90 16.29
CA PRO A 2 9.57 -7.17 15.30
C PRO A 2 9.71 -5.73 15.81
N THR A 3 10.83 -5.43 16.46
CA THR A 3 11.19 -4.08 16.92
C THR A 3 12.03 -3.39 15.85
N ASP A 4 11.44 -3.19 14.67
CA ASP A 4 11.95 -2.21 13.71
C ASP A 4 10.96 -1.04 13.70
N PRO A 5 11.35 0.16 14.17
CA PRO A 5 10.47 1.32 14.17
C PRO A 5 10.01 1.72 12.75
N SER A 6 10.64 1.17 11.70
CA SER A 6 10.22 1.34 10.30
C SER A 6 9.13 0.37 9.83
N ALA A 7 8.75 -0.63 10.63
CA ALA A 7 7.74 -1.64 10.29
C ALA A 7 6.30 -1.26 10.70
N SER A 8 5.96 0.02 10.70
CA SER A 8 4.58 0.48 10.96
C SER A 8 3.70 0.37 9.71
N LEU A 9 2.42 0.00 9.89
CA LEU A 9 1.45 -0.04 8.80
C LEU A 9 1.14 1.39 8.36
N SER A 10 1.27 1.69 7.07
CA SER A 10 1.05 3.04 6.55
C SER A 10 -0.41 3.35 6.26
N HIS A 11 -1.21 2.36 5.83
CA HIS A 11 -2.61 2.58 5.40
C HIS A 11 -3.63 2.45 6.54
N LEU A 12 -3.16 2.25 7.79
CA LEU A 12 -4.00 2.12 8.97
C LEU A 12 -3.58 3.16 10.02
N ALA A 13 -4.56 3.75 10.70
CA ALA A 13 -4.33 4.59 11.87
C ALA A 13 -3.96 3.74 13.10
N ALA A 14 -3.55 4.39 14.18
CA ALA A 14 -3.15 3.74 15.43
C ALA A 14 -4.28 2.92 16.08
N ASP A 15 -5.54 3.25 15.80
CA ASP A 15 -6.74 2.52 16.23
C ASP A 15 -7.16 1.39 15.27
N GLY A 16 -6.40 1.16 14.19
CA GLY A 16 -6.68 0.15 13.17
C GLY A 16 -7.73 0.56 12.12
N SER A 17 -8.25 1.79 12.19
CA SER A 17 -9.10 2.33 11.14
C SER A 17 -8.31 2.63 9.85
N ALA A 18 -8.97 2.63 8.69
CA ALA A 18 -8.31 2.98 7.44
C ALA A 18 -7.96 4.48 7.42
N SER A 19 -6.72 4.81 7.06
CA SER A 19 -6.24 6.20 6.97
C SER A 19 -5.43 6.40 5.68
N MET A 20 -5.67 7.50 4.99
CA MET A 20 -4.92 7.85 3.78
C MET A 20 -3.56 8.43 4.17
N VAL A 21 -2.49 7.88 3.59
CA VAL A 21 -1.13 8.36 3.82
C VAL A 21 -0.95 9.73 3.19
N ASP A 22 -0.43 10.70 3.94
CA ASP A 22 0.02 11.96 3.36
C ASP A 22 1.26 11.72 2.47
N VAL A 23 1.17 12.22 1.23
CA VAL A 23 2.23 12.11 0.22
C VAL A 23 2.67 13.47 -0.31
N SER A 24 2.22 14.57 0.30
CA SER A 24 2.43 15.93 -0.19
C SER A 24 3.91 16.31 -0.29
N ASP A 25 4.73 15.83 0.65
CA ASP A 25 6.18 16.09 0.68
C ASP A 25 6.99 15.17 -0.25
N LYS A 26 6.35 14.25 -0.97
CA LYS A 26 7.06 13.31 -1.85
C LYS A 26 7.35 13.96 -3.20
N THR A 27 8.61 13.90 -3.63
CA THR A 27 8.98 14.33 -4.98
C THR A 27 8.19 13.55 -6.04
N ALA A 28 7.55 14.30 -6.94
CA ALA A 28 6.86 13.75 -8.08
C ALA A 28 7.88 13.09 -9.03
N THR A 29 7.63 11.82 -9.39
CA THR A 29 8.40 11.10 -10.41
C THR A 29 7.45 10.33 -11.31
N ALA A 30 7.88 10.06 -12.55
CA ALA A 30 7.11 9.22 -13.46
C ALA A 30 7.10 7.77 -12.94
N ARG A 31 5.91 7.23 -12.68
CA ARG A 31 5.71 5.86 -12.19
C ARG A 31 4.62 5.18 -13.02
N ARG A 32 4.88 3.94 -13.44
CA ARG A 32 3.91 3.10 -14.17
C ARG A 32 3.87 1.73 -13.52
N ALA A 33 2.68 1.20 -13.33
CA ALA A 33 2.46 -0.19 -12.93
C ALA A 33 1.53 -0.85 -13.95
N LEU A 34 1.78 -2.13 -14.23
CA LEU A 34 0.91 -2.98 -15.04
C LEU A 34 0.51 -4.18 -14.17
N ALA A 35 -0.77 -4.53 -14.19
CA ALA A 35 -1.29 -5.72 -13.53
C ALA A 35 -2.11 -6.52 -14.54
N GLU A 36 -2.06 -7.84 -14.44
CA GLU A 36 -2.89 -8.76 -15.20
C GLU A 36 -3.68 -9.68 -14.27
N GLY A 37 -4.81 -10.16 -14.74
CA GLY A 37 -5.67 -11.11 -14.03
C GLY A 37 -6.16 -12.18 -14.98
N ARG A 38 -6.37 -13.39 -14.46
CA ARG A 38 -6.90 -14.53 -15.21
C ARG A 38 -8.09 -15.11 -14.48
N ILE A 39 -9.13 -15.45 -15.24
CA ILE A 39 -10.28 -16.23 -14.76
C ILE A 39 -10.20 -17.62 -15.40
N VAL A 40 -10.39 -18.66 -14.59
CA VAL A 40 -10.49 -20.04 -15.07
C VAL A 40 -11.97 -20.43 -15.10
N MET A 41 -12.45 -20.85 -16.27
CA MET A 41 -13.82 -21.35 -16.43
C MET A 41 -13.81 -22.88 -16.53
N ARG A 42 -14.96 -23.50 -16.20
CA ARG A 42 -15.20 -24.91 -16.51
C ARG A 42 -15.41 -25.08 -18.03
N PRO A 43 -15.07 -26.25 -18.61
CA PRO A 43 -15.24 -26.51 -20.04
C PRO A 43 -16.66 -26.25 -20.53
#